data_AF-A0A831PMV6-F1
#
_entry.id   AF-A0A831PMV6-F1
#
_cell.length_a   1.000
_cell.length_b   1.000
_cell.length_c   1.000
_cell.angle_alpha   90.00
_cell.angle_beta   90.00
_cell.angle_gamma   90.00
#
_symmetry.space_group_name_H-M   'P 1'
#
loop_
_entity.id
_entity.type
_entity.pdbx_description
1 polymer ?
#
loop_
_entity_poly.entity_id
_entity_poly.type
_entity_poly.pdbx_seq_one_letter_code
_entity_poly.pdbx_strand_id
1 'polypeptide(L)'
;AQTSLRGIIGDMELDEVLYNRELINTKLRDILDRETDQWGVKVERVEIKEVDPVGAVKNAMTEQTAAERERRAAILRAEGDKRSAILRAEGNRQSIILEAEGERQSKILRAEGERLSRILQAQGQAQGLRILSLGSRPLDKKAITVLSLDALRQMADGQATKIIFPFELTSLIKQSARFLGATEEMPEEEGAGAAGALDEAIIGTIPKPEEVERLLKQLAKEVESGETIEELKTGPAPRAP
;
A
#
# COMPACT_ATOMS: atom_id res chain seq x y z
N ALA A 1 79.73 -6.41 10.40
CA ALA A 1 78.37 -6.62 10.96
C ALA A 1 77.69 -5.32 11.39
N GLN A 2 78.12 -4.65 12.45
CA GLN A 2 77.40 -3.47 12.98
C GLN A 2 77.40 -2.27 12.01
N THR A 3 78.51 -2.02 11.31
CA THR A 3 78.62 -0.96 10.30
C THR A 3 77.73 -1.23 9.08
N SER A 4 77.72 -2.47 8.59
CA SER A 4 76.90 -2.91 7.45
C SER A 4 75.40 -2.80 7.76
N LEU A 5 74.97 -3.22 8.97
CA LEU A 5 73.58 -3.05 9.43
C LEU A 5 73.18 -1.57 9.54
N ARG A 6 74.06 -0.72 10.08
CA ARG A 6 73.81 0.73 10.19
C ARG A 6 73.65 1.39 8.81
N GLY A 7 74.42 0.98 7.81
CA GLY A 7 74.28 1.48 6.43
C GLY A 7 72.92 1.12 5.83
N ILE A 8 72.53 -0.15 5.91
CA ILE A 8 71.25 -0.63 5.34
C ILE A 8 70.05 0.07 6.00
N ILE A 9 70.06 0.23 7.33
CA ILE A 9 68.98 0.90 8.05
C ILE A 9 68.95 2.41 7.75
N GLY A 10 70.09 3.03 7.49
CA GLY A 10 70.17 4.46 7.19
C GLY A 10 69.49 4.87 5.89
N ASP A 11 69.40 3.95 4.93
CA ASP A 11 68.80 4.18 3.61
C ASP A 11 67.30 3.80 3.54
N MET A 12 66.70 3.31 4.64
CA MET A 12 65.31 2.83 4.69
C MET A 12 64.43 3.71 5.57
N GLU A 13 63.14 3.80 5.24
CA GLU A 13 62.17 4.46 6.12
C GLU A 13 61.91 3.63 7.38
N LEU A 14 61.57 4.29 8.49
CA LEU A 14 61.34 3.64 9.78
C LEU A 14 60.28 2.52 9.69
N ASP A 15 59.19 2.75 8.96
CA ASP A 15 58.13 1.76 8.77
C ASP A 15 58.60 0.55 7.96
N GLU A 16 59.46 0.77 6.96
CA GLU A 16 60.06 -0.32 6.18
C GLU A 16 61.00 -1.15 7.06
N VAL A 17 61.74 -0.53 7.98
CA VAL A 17 62.62 -1.23 8.92
C VAL A 17 61.82 -2.12 9.88
N LEU A 18 60.63 -1.67 10.29
CA LEU A 18 59.77 -2.40 11.21
C LEU A 18 59.01 -3.56 10.53
N TYR A 19 58.57 -3.37 9.29
CA TYR A 19 57.75 -4.35 8.57
C TYR A 19 58.57 -5.33 7.69
N ASN A 20 59.67 -4.88 7.08
CA ASN A 20 60.43 -5.65 6.08
C ASN A 20 61.71 -6.29 6.65
N ARG A 21 61.61 -6.99 7.80
CA ARG A 21 62.77 -7.62 8.45
C ARG A 21 63.48 -8.64 7.57
N GLU A 22 62.72 -9.39 6.76
CA GLU A 22 63.28 -10.43 5.90
C GLU A 22 64.16 -9.87 4.78
N LEU A 23 63.78 -8.71 4.24
CA LEU A 23 64.58 -8.00 3.25
C LEU A 23 65.92 -7.55 3.83
N ILE A 24 65.90 -7.04 5.07
CA ILE A 24 67.11 -6.59 5.75
C ILE A 24 68.00 -7.79 6.11
N ASN A 25 67.42 -8.89 6.61
CA ASN A 25 68.13 -10.13 6.90
C ASN A 25 68.87 -10.66 5.66
N THR A 26 68.20 -10.67 4.50
CA THR A 26 68.77 -11.13 3.24
C THR A 26 69.90 -10.22 2.77
N LYS A 27 69.67 -8.90 2.70
CA LYS A 27 70.70 -7.93 2.31
C LYS A 27 71.93 -7.98 3.22
N LEU A 28 71.69 -8.11 4.53
CA LEU A 28 72.76 -8.16 5.52
C LEU A 28 73.56 -9.45 5.43
N ARG A 29 72.91 -10.60 5.18
CA ARG A 29 73.59 -11.87 4.91
C ARG A 29 74.48 -11.74 3.66
N ASP A 30 73.94 -11.24 2.55
CA ASP A 30 74.67 -11.17 1.29
C ASP A 30 75.89 -10.23 1.37
N ILE A 31 75.79 -9.13 2.12
CA ILE A 31 76.92 -8.22 2.38
C ILE A 31 77.96 -8.89 3.28
N LEU A 32 77.53 -9.55 4.37
CA LEU A 32 78.45 -10.18 5.32
C LEU A 32 79.17 -11.38 4.70
N ASP A 33 78.47 -12.22 3.93
CA ASP A 33 79.06 -13.39 3.27
C ASP A 33 80.20 -12.96 2.33
N ARG A 34 79.95 -11.93 1.50
CA ARG A 34 80.96 -11.35 0.60
C ARG A 34 82.18 -10.78 1.35
N GLU A 35 81.97 -10.15 2.50
CA GLU A 35 83.05 -9.58 3.32
C GLU A 35 83.84 -10.69 4.05
N THR A 36 83.19 -11.77 4.50
CA THR A 36 83.82 -12.86 5.27
C THR A 36 84.42 -13.97 4.41
N ASP A 37 84.10 -14.02 3.12
CA ASP A 37 84.69 -14.96 2.14
C ASP A 37 86.24 -14.93 2.16
N GLN A 38 86.83 -13.73 2.30
CA GLN A 38 88.29 -13.56 2.36
C GLN A 38 88.94 -14.24 3.57
N TRP A 39 88.13 -14.52 4.61
CA TRP A 39 88.56 -15.18 5.84
C TRP A 39 88.13 -16.65 5.89
N GLY A 40 87.50 -17.17 4.83
CA GLY A 40 87.06 -18.57 4.73
C GLY A 40 85.89 -18.92 5.67
N VAL A 41 85.10 -17.92 6.10
CA VAL A 41 83.93 -18.12 6.95
C VAL A 41 82.68 -17.85 6.13
N LYS A 42 81.78 -18.85 6.06
CA LYS A 42 80.49 -18.75 5.38
C LYS A 42 79.38 -18.32 6.34
N VAL A 43 78.58 -17.34 5.96
CA VAL A 43 77.48 -16.83 6.79
C VAL A 43 76.16 -17.51 6.38
N GLU A 44 75.72 -18.49 7.16
CA GLU A 44 74.49 -19.26 6.85
C GLU A 44 73.20 -18.44 7.03
N ARG A 45 73.05 -17.72 8.15
CA ARG A 45 71.84 -16.94 8.45
C ARG A 45 72.13 -15.75 9.35
N VAL A 46 71.44 -14.64 9.07
CA VAL A 46 71.44 -13.44 9.90
C VAL A 46 69.99 -13.09 10.24
N GLU A 47 69.73 -12.73 11.49
CA GLU A 47 68.39 -12.40 11.98
C GLU A 47 68.45 -11.16 12.87
N ILE A 48 67.58 -10.20 12.58
CA ILE A 48 67.36 -9.04 13.44
C ILE A 48 66.52 -9.47 14.65
N LYS A 49 67.09 -9.29 15.84
CA LYS A 49 66.42 -9.63 17.10
C LYS A 49 65.28 -8.66 17.43
N GLU A 50 65.60 -7.39 17.61
CA GLU A 50 64.63 -6.35 17.98
C GLU A 50 65.09 -4.98 17.45
N VAL A 51 64.12 -4.15 17.07
CA VAL A 51 64.33 -2.76 16.68
C VAL A 51 63.55 -1.91 17.66
N ASP A 52 64.24 -1.21 18.55
CA ASP A 52 63.60 -0.33 19.54
C ASP A 52 63.91 1.13 19.20
N PRO A 53 62.93 1.88 18.64
CA PRO A 53 63.10 3.29 18.37
C PRO A 53 63.13 4.11 19.67
N VAL A 54 63.78 5.27 19.64
CA VAL A 54 63.84 6.17 20.80
C VAL A 54 62.44 6.61 21.24
N GLY A 55 62.23 6.83 22.54
CA GLY A 55 60.89 7.05 23.11
C GLY A 55 60.08 8.18 22.46
N ALA A 56 60.74 9.27 22.03
CA ALA A 56 60.09 10.36 21.32
C ALA A 56 59.46 9.91 19.98
N VAL A 57 60.15 9.06 19.23
CA VAL A 57 59.68 8.52 17.94
C VAL A 57 58.52 7.55 18.16
N LYS A 58 58.63 6.68 19.17
CA LYS A 58 57.57 5.73 19.53
C LYS A 58 56.25 6.44 19.92
N ASN A 59 56.36 7.55 20.65
CA ASN A 59 55.20 8.38 21.00
C ASN A 59 54.57 9.03 19.76
N ALA A 60 55.38 9.62 18.89
CA ALA A 60 54.91 10.23 17.64
C ALA A 60 54.22 9.21 16.73
N MET A 61 54.77 8.00 16.59
CA MET A 61 54.14 6.91 15.82
C MET A 61 52.79 6.49 16.43
N THR A 62 52.72 6.40 17.75
CA THR A 62 51.49 6.02 18.45
C THR A 62 50.40 7.07 18.23
N GLU A 63 50.76 8.35 18.32
CA GLU A 63 49.86 9.48 18.07
C GLU A 63 49.39 9.52 16.61
N GLN A 64 50.31 9.36 15.66
CA GLN A 64 49.99 9.30 14.24
C GLN A 64 49.05 8.13 13.91
N THR A 65 49.33 6.95 14.45
CA THR A 65 48.51 5.74 14.24
C THR A 65 47.13 5.91 14.88
N ALA A 66 47.05 6.52 16.06
CA ALA A 66 45.79 6.82 16.73
C ALA A 66 44.95 7.80 15.89
N ALA A 67 45.55 8.90 15.40
CA ALA A 67 44.87 9.88 14.56
C ALA A 67 44.38 9.28 13.23
N GLU A 68 45.19 8.44 12.58
CA GLU A 68 44.79 7.76 11.34
C GLU A 68 43.64 6.76 11.59
N ARG A 69 43.68 6.02 12.70
CA ARG A 69 42.59 5.12 13.11
C ARG A 69 41.31 5.89 13.41
N GLU A 70 41.42 7.01 14.11
CA GLU A 70 40.28 7.87 14.43
C GLU A 70 39.67 8.44 13.15
N ARG A 71 40.50 8.95 12.23
CA ARG A 71 40.06 9.42 10.91
C ARG A 71 39.32 8.34 10.14
N ARG A 72 39.88 7.13 10.05
CA ARG A 72 39.24 5.99 9.38
C ARG A 72 37.92 5.62 10.05
N ALA A 73 37.87 5.60 11.38
CA ALA A 73 36.65 5.30 12.11
C ALA A 73 35.57 6.38 11.88
N ALA A 74 35.95 7.65 11.80
CA ALA A 74 35.02 8.74 11.50
C ALA A 74 34.43 8.63 10.09
N ILE A 75 35.26 8.34 9.09
CA ILE A 75 34.82 8.11 7.71
C ILE A 75 33.84 6.92 7.66
N LEU A 76 34.20 5.80 8.29
CA LEU A 76 33.37 4.60 8.29
C LEU A 76 32.02 4.83 8.97
N ARG A 77 31.98 5.59 10.07
CA ARG A 77 30.72 5.97 10.74
C ARG A 77 29.87 6.86 9.84
N ALA A 78 30.44 7.89 9.24
CA ALA A 78 29.72 8.78 8.33
C ALA A 78 29.14 8.03 7.11
N GLU A 79 29.89 7.08 6.55
CA GLU A 79 29.39 6.20 5.49
C GLU A 79 28.27 5.28 5.99
N GLY A 80 28.42 4.71 7.18
CA GLY A 80 27.39 3.89 7.82
C GLY A 80 26.08 4.66 8.03
N ASP A 81 26.17 5.87 8.55
CA ASP A 81 25.01 6.76 8.78
C ASP A 81 24.34 7.15 7.48
N LYS A 82 25.12 7.51 6.45
CA LYS A 82 24.60 7.82 5.12
C LYS A 82 23.86 6.62 4.52
N ARG A 83 24.47 5.42 4.55
CA ARG A 83 23.85 4.19 4.03
C ARG A 83 22.59 3.83 4.81
N SER A 84 22.62 3.96 6.13
CA SER A 84 21.45 3.71 6.99
C SER A 84 20.30 4.67 6.67
N ALA A 85 20.59 5.97 6.49
CA ALA A 85 19.58 6.96 6.13
C ALA A 85 18.93 6.67 4.77
N ILE A 86 19.73 6.29 3.77
CA ILE A 86 19.24 5.92 2.43
C ILE A 86 18.33 4.69 2.54
N LEU A 87 18.79 3.62 3.19
CA LEU A 87 18.01 2.38 3.34
C LEU A 87 16.69 2.61 4.09
N ARG A 88 16.68 3.47 5.12
CA ARG A 88 15.44 3.85 5.82
C ARG A 88 14.49 4.61 4.89
N ALA A 89 14.99 5.57 4.12
CA ALA A 89 14.17 6.33 3.19
C ALA A 89 13.57 5.45 2.08
N GLU A 90 14.37 4.53 1.54
CA GLU A 90 13.94 3.53 0.56
C GLU A 90 12.90 2.57 1.14
N GLY A 91 13.15 2.04 2.33
CA GLY A 91 12.20 1.18 3.04
C GLY A 91 10.86 1.88 3.30
N ASN A 92 10.90 3.14 3.76
CA ASN A 92 9.68 3.94 3.97
C ASN A 92 8.92 4.17 2.66
N ARG A 93 9.62 4.55 1.59
CA ARG A 93 9.01 4.73 0.27
C ARG A 93 8.36 3.43 -0.21
N GLN A 94 9.06 2.31 -0.10
CA GLN A 94 8.55 1.02 -0.54
C GLN A 94 7.36 0.57 0.29
N SER A 95 7.38 0.80 1.61
CA SER A 95 6.25 0.53 2.50
C SER A 95 4.99 1.30 2.08
N ILE A 96 5.13 2.61 1.83
CA ILE A 96 3.99 3.46 1.41
C ILE A 96 3.41 2.99 0.07
N ILE A 97 4.26 2.60 -0.89
CA ILE A 97 3.81 2.08 -2.18
C ILE A 97 3.05 0.77 -2.00
N LEU A 98 3.61 -0.18 -1.25
CA LEU A 98 2.98 -1.47 -0.99
C LEU A 98 1.65 -1.33 -0.24
N GLU A 99 1.57 -0.40 0.70
CA GLU A 99 0.34 -0.09 1.42
C GLU A 99 -0.73 0.47 0.47
N ALA A 100 -0.37 1.45 -0.38
CA ALA A 100 -1.28 2.01 -1.37
C ALA A 100 -1.76 0.98 -2.40
N GLU A 101 -0.87 0.09 -2.85
CA GLU A 101 -1.21 -1.03 -3.74
C GLU A 101 -2.15 -2.02 -3.05
N GLY A 102 -1.85 -2.39 -1.80
CA GLY A 102 -2.68 -3.27 -0.99
C GLY A 102 -4.07 -2.69 -0.76
N GLU A 103 -4.17 -1.40 -0.44
CA GLU A 103 -5.47 -0.72 -0.31
C GLU A 103 -6.26 -0.74 -1.62
N ARG A 104 -5.61 -0.43 -2.74
CA ARG A 104 -6.25 -0.43 -4.06
C ARG A 104 -6.79 -1.82 -4.39
N GLN A 105 -5.97 -2.85 -4.23
CA GLN A 105 -6.36 -4.24 -4.49
C GLN A 105 -7.50 -4.67 -3.55
N SER A 106 -7.40 -4.31 -2.27
CA SER A 106 -8.44 -4.61 -1.28
C SER A 106 -9.78 -3.97 -1.65
N LYS A 107 -9.77 -2.70 -2.09
CA LYS A 107 -10.98 -1.99 -2.55
C LYS A 107 -11.61 -2.68 -3.78
N ILE A 108 -10.79 -3.09 -4.74
CA ILE A 108 -11.26 -3.82 -5.93
C ILE A 108 -11.91 -5.15 -5.54
N LEU A 109 -11.21 -5.97 -4.75
CA LEU A 109 -11.70 -7.28 -4.32
C LEU A 109 -13.00 -7.18 -3.51
N ARG A 110 -13.12 -6.16 -2.64
CA ARG A 110 -14.37 -5.89 -1.92
C ARG A 110 -15.51 -5.54 -2.88
N ALA A 111 -15.28 -4.61 -3.82
CA ALA A 111 -16.29 -4.23 -4.80
C ALA A 111 -16.73 -5.42 -5.68
N GLU A 112 -15.79 -6.27 -6.08
CA GLU A 112 -16.08 -7.52 -6.80
C GLU A 112 -16.91 -8.49 -5.97
N GLY A 113 -16.53 -8.71 -4.72
CA GLY A 113 -17.26 -9.55 -3.78
C GLY A 113 -18.69 -9.07 -3.56
N GLU A 114 -18.88 -7.76 -3.35
CA GLU A 114 -20.21 -7.15 -3.22
C GLU A 114 -21.06 -7.33 -4.49
N ARG A 115 -20.47 -7.07 -5.67
CA ARG A 115 -21.15 -7.27 -6.94
C ARG A 115 -21.61 -8.72 -7.11
N LEU A 116 -20.73 -9.68 -6.85
CA LEU A 116 -21.04 -11.09 -6.95
C LEU A 116 -22.13 -11.51 -5.95
N SER A 117 -22.03 -11.04 -4.71
CA SER A 117 -23.04 -11.30 -3.68
C SER A 117 -24.43 -10.82 -4.12
N ARG A 118 -24.54 -9.59 -4.64
CA ARG A 118 -25.81 -9.03 -5.14
C ARG A 118 -26.37 -9.84 -6.31
N ILE A 119 -25.52 -10.25 -7.25
CA ILE A 119 -25.92 -11.09 -8.39
C ILE A 119 -26.49 -12.43 -7.90
N LEU A 120 -25.78 -13.10 -6.99
CA LEU A 120 -26.20 -14.40 -6.45
C LEU A 120 -27.51 -14.29 -5.67
N GLN A 121 -27.69 -13.23 -4.87
CA GLN A 121 -28.95 -12.97 -4.17
C GLN A 121 -30.11 -12.75 -5.14
N ALA A 122 -29.92 -11.91 -6.16
CA ALA A 122 -30.95 -11.66 -7.18
C ALA A 122 -31.30 -12.93 -7.95
N GLN A 123 -30.31 -13.77 -8.28
CA GLN A 123 -30.53 -15.08 -8.91
C GLN A 123 -31.32 -16.02 -8.00
N GLY A 124 -30.95 -16.10 -6.72
CA GLY A 124 -31.68 -16.90 -5.72
C GLY A 124 -33.13 -16.46 -5.57
N GLN A 125 -33.38 -15.14 -5.50
CA GLN A 125 -34.72 -14.58 -5.45
C GLN A 125 -35.52 -14.90 -6.72
N ALA A 126 -34.93 -14.70 -7.91
CA ALA A 126 -35.59 -15.01 -9.17
C ALA A 126 -35.93 -16.51 -9.29
N GLN A 127 -35.04 -17.39 -8.85
CA GLN A 127 -35.30 -18.83 -8.78
C GLN A 127 -36.42 -19.15 -7.77
N GLY A 128 -36.41 -18.52 -6.59
CA GLY A 128 -37.47 -18.68 -5.59
C GLY A 128 -38.84 -18.26 -6.13
N LEU A 129 -38.94 -17.08 -6.74
CA LEU A 129 -40.18 -16.61 -7.39
C LEU A 129 -40.61 -17.53 -8.53
N ARG A 130 -39.67 -18.09 -9.29
CA ARG A 130 -39.96 -19.08 -10.34
C ARG A 130 -40.52 -20.37 -9.76
N ILE A 131 -39.93 -20.90 -8.69
CA ILE A 131 -40.44 -22.09 -8.00
C ILE A 131 -41.83 -21.83 -7.42
N LEU A 132 -42.04 -20.68 -6.77
CA LEU A 132 -43.34 -20.29 -6.25
C LEU A 132 -44.39 -20.16 -7.35
N SER A 133 -44.10 -19.50 -8.48
CA SER A 133 -45.04 -19.35 -9.59
C SER A 133 -45.38 -20.66 -10.31
N LEU A 134 -44.43 -21.59 -10.40
CA LEU A 134 -44.68 -22.94 -10.92
C LEU A 134 -45.46 -23.79 -9.91
N GLY A 135 -45.10 -23.72 -8.62
CA GLY A 135 -45.77 -24.41 -7.53
C GLY A 135 -47.14 -23.84 -7.17
N SER A 136 -47.45 -22.60 -7.58
CA SER A 136 -48.75 -21.95 -7.38
C SER A 136 -49.75 -22.20 -8.50
N ARG A 137 -49.32 -22.74 -9.64
CA ARG A 137 -50.27 -23.20 -10.68
C ARG A 137 -51.27 -24.25 -10.17
N PRO A 138 -50.90 -25.18 -9.27
CA PRO A 138 -51.86 -26.06 -8.59
C PRO A 138 -52.31 -25.59 -7.19
N LEU A 139 -51.86 -24.42 -6.68
CA LEU A 139 -52.35 -23.91 -5.38
C LEU A 139 -53.79 -23.42 -5.56
N ASP A 140 -54.72 -24.23 -5.04
CA ASP A 140 -56.15 -23.97 -5.06
C ASP A 140 -56.45 -22.57 -4.49
N LYS A 141 -57.40 -21.83 -5.06
CA LYS A 141 -57.69 -20.42 -4.68
C LYS A 141 -57.87 -20.22 -3.16
N LYS A 142 -58.29 -21.28 -2.46
CA LYS A 142 -58.41 -21.33 -1.00
C LYS A 142 -57.07 -21.26 -0.26
N ALA A 143 -56.02 -21.89 -0.77
CA ALA A 143 -54.69 -21.89 -0.14
C ALA A 143 -54.02 -20.51 -0.21
N ILE A 144 -54.16 -19.81 -1.35
CA ILE A 144 -53.71 -18.41 -1.50
C ILE A 144 -54.47 -17.51 -0.51
N THR A 145 -55.78 -17.74 -0.32
CA THR A 145 -56.61 -16.97 0.62
C THR A 145 -56.22 -17.23 2.08
N VAL A 146 -55.90 -18.48 2.45
CA VAL A 146 -55.47 -18.80 3.82
C VAL A 146 -54.09 -18.20 4.11
N LEU A 147 -53.15 -18.30 3.16
CA LEU A 147 -51.82 -17.72 3.31
C LEU A 147 -51.87 -16.18 3.36
N SER A 148 -52.76 -15.54 2.60
CA SER A 148 -52.95 -14.09 2.68
C SER A 148 -53.60 -13.66 4.00
N LEU A 149 -54.56 -14.43 4.54
CA LEU A 149 -55.10 -14.20 5.89
C LEU A 149 -54.03 -14.37 6.97
N ASP A 150 -53.13 -15.34 6.83
CA ASP A 150 -52.07 -15.60 7.81
C ASP A 150 -50.96 -14.54 7.75
N ALA A 151 -50.60 -14.07 6.55
CA ALA A 151 -49.71 -12.92 6.38
C ALA A 151 -50.33 -11.62 6.95
N LEU A 152 -51.64 -11.42 6.77
CA LEU A 152 -52.39 -10.33 7.40
C LEU A 152 -52.39 -10.45 8.93
N ARG A 153 -52.52 -11.66 9.47
CA ARG A 153 -52.44 -11.93 10.91
C ARG A 153 -51.04 -11.62 11.46
N GLN A 154 -49.98 -12.10 10.81
CA GLN A 154 -48.61 -11.79 11.23
C GLN A 154 -48.27 -10.29 11.12
N MET A 155 -48.82 -9.60 10.13
CA MET A 155 -48.71 -8.14 10.02
C MET A 155 -49.49 -7.42 11.14
N ALA A 156 -50.63 -7.94 11.56
CA ALA A 156 -51.43 -7.42 12.67
C ALA A 156 -50.83 -7.74 14.06
N ASP A 157 -50.13 -8.88 14.19
CA ASP A 157 -49.42 -9.29 15.41
C ASP A 157 -48.05 -8.56 15.57
N GLY A 158 -47.56 -7.88 14.53
CA GLY A 158 -46.36 -7.04 14.59
C GLY A 158 -46.59 -5.74 15.35
N GLN A 159 -45.62 -5.30 16.17
CA GLN A 159 -45.70 -4.11 17.05
C GLN A 159 -45.74 -2.74 16.33
N ALA A 160 -46.12 -2.68 15.05
CA ALA A 160 -46.15 -1.43 14.28
C ALA A 160 -47.48 -0.69 14.52
N THR A 161 -47.42 0.48 15.15
CA THR A 161 -48.61 1.30 15.52
C THR A 161 -49.29 1.98 14.33
N LYS A 162 -48.72 1.93 13.12
CA LYS A 162 -49.29 2.49 11.88
C LYS A 162 -49.31 1.44 10.79
N ILE A 163 -50.47 0.85 10.54
CA ILE A 163 -50.70 -0.09 9.43
C ILE A 163 -51.18 0.73 8.22
N ILE A 164 -50.35 0.80 7.18
CA ILE A 164 -50.71 1.44 5.91
C ILE A 164 -51.24 0.34 4.98
N PHE A 165 -52.55 0.35 4.75
CA PHE A 165 -53.18 -0.60 3.83
C PHE A 165 -52.96 -0.15 2.38
N PRO A 166 -52.41 -1.01 1.51
CA PRO A 166 -52.31 -0.70 0.09
C PRO A 166 -53.72 -0.57 -0.51
N PHE A 167 -53.95 0.45 -1.34
CA PHE A 167 -55.26 0.76 -1.93
C PHE A 167 -55.88 -0.43 -2.72
N GLU A 168 -55.05 -1.37 -3.17
CA GLU A 168 -55.43 -2.67 -3.79
C GLU A 168 -56.30 -3.56 -2.89
N LEU A 169 -56.15 -3.50 -1.56
CA LEU A 169 -56.94 -4.33 -0.62
C LEU A 169 -58.44 -3.97 -0.66
N THR A 170 -58.75 -2.70 -0.89
CA THR A 170 -60.12 -2.20 -1.02
C THR A 170 -60.81 -2.80 -2.24
N SER A 171 -60.08 -2.97 -3.36
CA SER A 171 -60.58 -3.61 -4.58
C SER A 171 -60.88 -5.10 -4.35
N LEU A 172 -60.05 -5.78 -3.57
CA LEU A 172 -60.23 -7.18 -3.18
C LEU A 172 -61.49 -7.39 -2.31
N ILE A 173 -61.74 -6.47 -1.37
CA ILE A 173 -62.95 -6.49 -0.53
C ILE A 173 -64.20 -6.16 -1.35
N LYS A 174 -64.12 -5.22 -2.29
CA LYS A 174 -65.23 -4.92 -3.22
C LYS A 174 -65.58 -6.13 -4.10
N GLN A 175 -64.56 -6.88 -4.54
CA GLN A 175 -64.76 -8.09 -5.35
C GLN A 175 -65.34 -9.25 -4.53
N SER A 176 -64.94 -9.40 -3.26
CA SER A 176 -65.53 -10.42 -2.35
C SER A 176 -66.96 -10.07 -1.94
N ALA A 177 -67.28 -8.78 -1.74
CA ALA A 177 -68.64 -8.31 -1.50
C ALA A 177 -69.57 -8.60 -2.69
N ARG A 178 -69.07 -8.46 -3.95
CA ARG A 178 -69.80 -8.89 -5.16
C ARG A 178 -70.04 -10.40 -5.21
N PHE A 179 -69.12 -11.22 -4.70
CA PHE A 179 -69.24 -12.67 -4.68
C PHE A 179 -70.24 -13.17 -3.60
N LEU A 180 -70.44 -12.39 -2.53
CA LEU A 180 -71.33 -12.72 -1.41
C LEU A 180 -72.76 -12.17 -1.54
N GLY A 181 -73.13 -11.62 -2.70
CA GLY A 181 -74.53 -11.31 -3.02
C GLY A 181 -75.11 -10.07 -2.32
N ALA A 182 -74.29 -9.12 -1.88
CA ALA A 182 -74.78 -7.81 -1.45
C ALA A 182 -75.07 -6.91 -2.67
N THR A 183 -76.35 -6.60 -2.89
CA THR A 183 -76.84 -5.63 -3.87
C THR A 183 -77.07 -4.25 -3.24
N GLU A 184 -76.91 -3.23 -4.10
CA GLU A 184 -77.10 -1.78 -3.91
C GLU A 184 -75.94 -1.04 -3.21
N GLU A 185 -75.46 0.10 -3.68
CA GLU A 185 -75.76 0.94 -4.85
C GLU A 185 -74.50 1.81 -5.09
N MET A 186 -74.18 2.10 -6.34
CA MET A 186 -73.04 2.93 -6.72
C MET A 186 -73.43 4.41 -6.64
N PRO A 187 -72.58 5.29 -6.09
CA PRO A 187 -72.34 6.58 -6.70
C PRO A 187 -71.23 6.39 -7.74
N GLU A 188 -71.55 6.73 -8.98
CA GLU A 188 -70.55 7.18 -9.94
C GLU A 188 -69.98 8.49 -9.41
N GLU A 189 -68.66 8.60 -9.25
CA GLU A 189 -67.90 9.76 -9.72
C GLU A 189 -66.42 9.39 -9.95
N GLU A 190 -66.02 9.70 -11.18
CA GLU A 190 -64.71 10.15 -11.66
C GLU A 190 -63.47 9.28 -11.43
N GLY A 191 -62.98 8.73 -12.54
CA GLY A 191 -61.64 8.18 -12.64
C GLY A 191 -60.59 9.24 -12.35
N ALA A 192 -59.93 9.09 -11.19
CA ALA A 192 -58.60 9.62 -10.97
C ALA A 192 -57.61 8.83 -11.85
N GLY A 193 -57.49 9.26 -13.09
CA GLY A 193 -56.42 8.86 -13.98
C GLY A 193 -55.07 9.22 -13.35
N ALA A 194 -54.14 8.27 -13.47
CA ALA A 194 -52.70 8.43 -13.32
C ALA A 194 -52.22 9.07 -12.01
N ALA A 195 -51.58 8.23 -11.19
CA ALA A 195 -50.57 8.66 -10.25
C ALA A 195 -49.73 9.80 -10.87
N GLY A 196 -49.79 10.96 -10.22
CA GLY A 196 -49.00 12.12 -10.58
C GLY A 196 -47.56 11.69 -10.82
N ALA A 197 -47.04 12.13 -11.95
CA ALA A 197 -45.64 12.06 -12.29
C ALA A 197 -44.82 12.42 -11.04
N LEU A 198 -44.00 11.50 -10.57
CA LEU A 198 -42.84 11.88 -9.80
C LEU A 198 -42.05 12.81 -10.73
N ASP A 199 -41.86 14.05 -10.32
CA ASP A 199 -41.12 15.05 -11.08
C ASP A 199 -39.83 14.42 -11.64
N GLU A 200 -39.69 14.48 -12.95
CA GLU A 200 -38.49 14.13 -13.72
C GLU A 200 -37.25 14.94 -13.26
N ALA A 201 -37.43 15.92 -12.36
CA ALA A 201 -36.37 16.70 -11.73
C ALA A 201 -35.61 15.97 -10.60
N ILE A 202 -36.11 14.84 -10.06
CA ILE A 202 -35.41 14.10 -8.98
C ILE A 202 -34.45 13.04 -9.56
N ILE A 203 -34.74 12.53 -10.77
CA ILE A 203 -33.82 11.68 -11.52
C ILE A 203 -33.23 12.54 -12.62
N GLY A 204 -32.06 13.14 -12.36
CA GLY A 204 -31.34 13.88 -13.41
C GLY A 204 -31.29 13.06 -14.70
N THR A 205 -31.52 13.72 -15.84
CA THR A 205 -31.53 13.10 -17.16
C THR A 205 -30.30 12.23 -17.36
N ILE A 206 -30.50 10.93 -17.62
CA ILE A 206 -29.43 10.04 -18.04
C ILE A 206 -28.86 10.60 -19.35
N PRO A 207 -27.60 11.08 -19.37
CA PRO A 207 -27.06 11.75 -20.53
C PRO A 207 -26.99 10.78 -21.71
N LYS A 208 -27.38 11.25 -22.90
CA LYS A 208 -27.31 10.44 -24.11
C LYS A 208 -25.83 10.14 -24.43
N PRO A 209 -25.49 9.02 -25.09
CA PRO A 209 -24.11 8.64 -25.38
C PRO A 209 -23.26 9.75 -26.02
N GLU A 210 -23.88 10.57 -26.87
CA GLU A 210 -23.24 11.71 -27.55
C GLU A 210 -22.91 12.88 -26.61
N GLU A 211 -23.70 13.10 -25.55
CA GLU A 211 -23.45 14.12 -24.53
C GLU A 211 -22.34 13.70 -23.57
N VAL A 212 -22.27 12.40 -23.27
CA VAL A 212 -21.18 11.81 -22.47
C VAL A 212 -19.84 11.97 -23.18
N GLU A 213 -19.77 11.72 -24.49
CA GLU A 213 -18.54 11.93 -25.26
C GLU A 213 -18.09 13.40 -25.31
N ARG A 214 -19.03 14.34 -25.39
CA ARG A 214 -18.73 15.79 -25.34
C ARG A 214 -18.22 16.22 -23.97
N LEU A 215 -18.85 15.72 -22.90
CA LEU A 215 -18.41 15.98 -21.53
C LEU A 215 -17.05 15.37 -21.23
N LEU A 216 -16.77 14.15 -21.72
CA LEU A 216 -15.45 13.53 -21.59
C LEU A 216 -14.36 14.29 -22.36
N LYS A 217 -14.68 14.83 -23.55
CA LYS A 217 -13.75 15.69 -24.31
C LYS A 217 -13.52 17.05 -23.62
N GLN A 218 -14.56 17.62 -23.00
CA GLN A 218 -14.42 18.86 -22.21
C GLN A 218 -13.60 18.62 -20.94
N LEU A 219 -13.85 17.53 -20.21
CA LEU A 219 -13.05 17.13 -19.05
C LEU A 219 -11.60 16.84 -19.43
N ALA A 220 -11.35 16.14 -20.53
CA ALA A 220 -10.00 15.87 -21.01
C ALA A 220 -9.25 17.18 -21.33
N LYS A 221 -9.97 18.16 -21.91
CA LYS A 221 -9.42 19.47 -22.23
C LYS A 221 -9.14 20.33 -20.98
N GLU A 222 -9.99 20.25 -19.95
CA GLU A 222 -9.80 20.91 -18.65
C GLU A 222 -8.67 20.26 -17.84
N VAL A 223 -8.52 18.94 -17.90
CA VAL A 223 -7.42 18.20 -17.27
C VAL A 223 -6.09 18.47 -17.98
N GLU A 224 -6.10 18.64 -19.32
CA GLU A 224 -4.91 19.06 -20.08
C GLU A 224 -4.57 20.55 -19.89
N SER A 225 -5.55 21.41 -19.55
CA SER A 225 -5.35 22.85 -19.36
C SER A 225 -5.06 23.30 -17.92
N GLY A 226 -4.77 22.36 -17.02
CA GLY A 226 -4.00 22.59 -15.78
C GLY A 226 -4.48 23.71 -14.86
N GLU A 227 -5.26 23.35 -13.85
CA GLU A 227 -5.27 24.10 -12.58
C GLU A 227 -4.58 23.28 -11.50
N THR A 228 -3.36 23.71 -11.21
CA THR A 228 -2.54 23.27 -10.08
C THR A 228 -3.32 23.39 -8.78
N ILE A 229 -3.09 22.42 -7.89
CA ILE A 229 -3.72 22.16 -6.58
C ILE A 229 -3.69 23.36 -5.58
N GLU A 230 -3.21 24.54 -5.97
CA GLU A 230 -3.06 25.72 -5.09
C GLU A 230 -4.32 26.60 -4.94
N GLU A 231 -5.26 26.64 -5.89
CA GLU A 231 -6.42 27.57 -5.82
C GLU A 231 -7.61 27.03 -5.01
N LEU A 232 -7.65 25.74 -4.68
CA LEU A 232 -8.71 25.14 -3.85
C LEU A 232 -8.59 25.46 -2.34
N LYS A 233 -7.62 26.28 -1.91
CA LYS A 233 -7.46 26.70 -0.50
C LYS A 233 -8.28 27.93 -0.10
N THR A 234 -8.87 28.66 -1.03
CA THR A 234 -9.75 29.80 -0.70
C THR A 234 -11.19 29.45 -1.05
N GLY A 235 -11.98 29.08 -0.03
CA GLY A 235 -13.40 28.80 -0.19
C GLY A 235 -14.18 30.01 -0.72
N PRO A 236 -15.37 29.79 -1.31
CA PRO A 236 -16.12 30.84 -2.00
C PRO A 236 -16.60 31.91 -1.00
N ALA A 237 -16.30 33.18 -1.31
CA ALA A 237 -16.75 34.34 -0.54
C ALA A 237 -18.29 34.43 -0.50
N PRO A 238 -18.87 34.95 0.61
CA PRO A 238 -20.32 35.01 0.76
C PRO A 238 -20.93 36.03 -0.21
N ARG A 239 -22.03 35.65 -0.87
CA ARG A 239 -22.86 36.55 -1.68
C ARG A 239 -23.49 37.61 -0.76
N ALA A 240 -23.25 38.88 -1.07
CA ALA A 240 -23.91 40.04 -0.46
C ALA A 240 -25.37 40.18 -0.99
N PRO A 241 -26.27 40.88 -0.26
CA PRO A 241 -27.73 40.72 -0.36
C PRO A 241 -28.35 41.21 -1.66
#